data_AF-A0A3R7KSW7-F1
#
_entry.id   AF-A0A3R7KSW7-F1
#
_cell.length_a   1.000
_cell.length_b   1.000
_cell.length_c   1.000
_cell.angle_alpha   90.00
_cell.angle_beta   90.00
_cell.angle_gamma   90.00
#
_symmetry.space_group_name_H-M   'P 1'
#
loop_
_entity.id
_entity.type
_entity.pdbx_description
1 polymer ?
#
loop_
_entity_poly.entity_id
_entity_poly.type
_entity_poly.pdbx_seq_one_letter_code
_entity_poly.pdbx_strand_id
1 'polypeptide(L)'
;MLSSSNGETLLDGAMDTPMGDVFPTSALSTSTADVAAVATSSVQPASSNGVHQPTKFEETMTLESLRKRIADFADERDWNEVLYQYDFHTPRNLLLALTGEVGELCEIFQWKGECKTVTDWSAKDKEHLGEELSDVLIYLVRLADKCDVDLPAALNDKIIKNGRKYPADLVRVRTQVFGANSFN
;
A
#
# COMPACT_ATOMS: atom_id res chain seq x y z
N MET A 1 -57.83 36.90 -33.61
CA MET A 1 -57.61 36.64 -32.17
C MET A 1 -56.11 36.42 -32.00
N LEU A 2 -55.37 37.37 -31.43
CA LEU A 2 -54.83 37.35 -30.05
C LEU A 2 -53.95 36.09 -29.84
N SER A 3 -52.69 36.12 -29.42
CA SER A 3 -51.91 37.08 -28.65
C SER A 3 -50.43 36.66 -28.68
N SER A 4 -49.52 37.64 -28.60
CA SER A 4 -48.12 37.47 -28.14
C SER A 4 -48.05 37.08 -26.66
N SER A 5 -46.92 36.50 -26.22
CA SER A 5 -46.32 36.56 -24.85
C SER A 5 -45.42 35.32 -24.65
N ASN A 6 -44.08 35.42 -24.68
CA ASN A 6 -43.14 35.88 -23.63
C ASN A 6 -42.87 34.86 -22.50
N GLY A 7 -41.57 34.68 -22.23
CA GLY A 7 -40.96 34.23 -20.96
C GLY A 7 -40.73 32.71 -20.87
N GLU A 8 -39.66 32.19 -20.26
CA GLU A 8 -38.54 32.77 -19.53
C GLU A 8 -37.52 31.65 -19.27
N THR A 9 -36.30 32.06 -18.95
CA THR A 9 -35.10 31.35 -18.50
C THR A 9 -35.28 30.09 -17.63
N LEU A 10 -34.41 29.09 -17.83
CA LEU A 10 -33.82 28.33 -16.72
C LEU A 10 -32.38 27.89 -17.07
N LEU A 11 -31.41 28.71 -16.68
CA LEU A 11 -30.08 28.25 -16.26
C LEU A 11 -30.19 28.01 -14.76
N ASP A 12 -30.07 26.77 -14.28
CA ASP A 12 -29.32 26.43 -13.05
C ASP A 12 -29.43 24.94 -12.71
N GLY A 13 -28.34 24.35 -12.18
CA GLY A 13 -28.41 23.22 -11.25
C GLY A 13 -28.24 21.81 -11.83
N ALA A 14 -27.00 21.36 -12.00
CA ALA A 14 -26.62 19.96 -11.78
C ALA A 14 -25.12 19.83 -11.46
N MET A 15 -24.69 20.52 -10.41
CA MET A 15 -23.62 20.05 -9.53
C MET A 15 -24.29 19.41 -8.31
N ASP A 16 -23.61 18.42 -7.74
CA ASP A 16 -23.92 17.72 -6.49
C ASP A 16 -24.97 16.60 -6.56
N THR A 17 -24.48 15.40 -6.84
CA THR A 17 -24.96 14.21 -6.12
C THR A 17 -23.76 13.33 -5.76
N PRO A 18 -23.47 13.12 -4.47
CA PRO A 18 -22.36 12.29 -4.03
C PRO A 18 -22.69 10.82 -4.25
N MET A 19 -21.80 10.08 -4.91
CA MET A 19 -21.80 8.62 -4.92
C MET A 19 -21.38 8.14 -3.53
N GLY A 20 -22.36 8.02 -2.63
CA GLY A 20 -22.20 7.38 -1.33
C GLY A 20 -22.15 5.86 -1.45
N ASP A 21 -21.27 5.26 -0.64
CA ASP A 21 -21.44 4.01 0.09
C ASP A 21 -22.11 2.84 -0.65
N VAL A 22 -21.29 2.05 -1.36
CA VAL A 22 -21.67 0.71 -1.82
C VAL A 22 -20.77 -0.33 -1.17
N PHE A 23 -20.78 -0.43 0.16
CA PHE A 23 -20.49 -1.69 0.87
C PHE A 23 -21.27 -1.75 2.19
N PRO A 24 -22.08 -2.80 2.44
CA PRO A 24 -22.95 -2.86 3.61
C PRO A 24 -22.16 -3.22 4.88
N THR A 25 -22.28 -2.36 5.90
CA THR A 25 -22.07 -2.73 7.30
C THR A 25 -23.25 -3.57 7.78
N SER A 26 -22.98 -4.80 8.22
CA SER A 26 -23.94 -5.53 9.06
C SER A 26 -23.21 -6.40 10.08
N ALA A 27 -23.30 -5.96 11.34
CA ALA A 27 -23.06 -6.80 12.50
C ALA A 27 -24.28 -7.70 12.73
N LEU A 28 -24.06 -8.98 12.98
CA LEU A 28 -24.94 -9.77 13.85
C LEU A 28 -24.21 -10.95 14.48
N SER A 29 -24.26 -11.01 15.81
CA SER A 29 -23.82 -12.14 16.62
C SER A 29 -24.90 -13.23 16.66
N THR A 30 -24.54 -14.51 16.65
CA THR A 30 -24.88 -15.48 17.72
C THR A 30 -24.21 -16.85 17.54
N SER A 31 -23.38 -17.20 18.52
CA SER A 31 -23.21 -18.49 19.22
C SER A 31 -23.73 -19.80 18.60
N THR A 32 -22.84 -20.80 18.46
CA THR A 32 -22.86 -22.05 19.25
C THR A 32 -21.54 -22.83 19.16
N ALA A 33 -20.95 -23.05 20.33
CA ALA A 33 -20.17 -24.20 20.83
C ALA A 33 -19.40 -25.18 19.90
N ASP A 34 -18.20 -25.51 20.42
CA ASP A 34 -17.47 -26.79 20.30
C ASP A 34 -16.62 -27.09 19.06
N VAL A 35 -15.32 -26.75 19.15
CA VAL A 35 -14.25 -27.76 19.28
C VAL A 35 -13.01 -27.13 19.92
N ALA A 36 -12.82 -27.43 21.20
CA ALA A 36 -11.58 -27.17 21.93
C ALA A 36 -10.57 -28.27 21.62
N ALA A 37 -9.36 -27.90 21.16
CA ALA A 37 -8.19 -28.75 21.26
C ALA A 37 -7.00 -27.92 21.73
N VAL A 38 -6.50 -28.34 22.89
CA VAL A 38 -5.47 -27.75 23.73
C VAL A 38 -4.11 -27.74 23.04
N ALA A 39 -3.43 -26.59 23.05
CA ALA A 39 -1.98 -26.53 22.98
C ALA A 39 -1.48 -25.48 23.97
N THR A 40 -1.24 -25.93 25.21
CA THR A 40 -0.47 -25.22 26.21
C THR A 40 0.98 -25.08 25.74
N SER A 41 1.47 -23.85 25.59
CA SER A 41 2.90 -23.56 25.65
C SER A 41 3.12 -22.38 26.58
N SER A 42 3.95 -22.64 27.58
CA SER A 42 4.31 -21.77 28.69
C SER A 42 4.95 -20.46 28.23
N VAL A 43 4.45 -19.34 28.75
CA VAL A 43 5.13 -18.05 28.74
C VAL A 43 6.29 -18.10 29.74
N GLN A 44 7.52 -17.85 29.28
CA GLN A 44 8.62 -17.40 30.12
C GLN A 44 8.95 -15.94 29.76
N PRO A 45 9.17 -15.04 30.74
CA PRO A 45 9.56 -13.67 30.47
C PRO A 45 11.07 -13.60 30.27
N ALA A 46 11.51 -13.25 29.07
CA ALA A 46 12.91 -12.96 28.82
C ALA A 46 13.17 -11.46 29.04
N SER A 47 13.82 -11.13 30.15
CA SER A 47 14.60 -9.91 30.25
C SER A 47 15.82 -10.05 29.33
N SER A 48 16.03 -9.11 28.42
CA SER A 48 17.38 -8.84 27.91
C SER A 48 17.43 -7.51 27.16
N ASN A 49 18.38 -6.68 27.57
CA ASN A 49 18.91 -5.59 26.76
C ASN A 49 19.43 -6.18 25.44
N GLY A 50 18.65 -6.09 24.37
CA GLY A 50 19.00 -6.60 23.05
C GLY A 50 19.20 -5.45 22.06
N VAL A 51 20.41 -5.30 21.52
CA VAL A 51 20.65 -4.51 20.32
C VAL A 51 19.76 -5.12 19.22
N HIS A 52 18.74 -4.38 18.77
CA HIS A 52 17.82 -4.82 17.73
C HIS A 52 18.59 -5.10 16.44
N GLN A 53 18.87 -6.38 16.14
CA GLN A 53 19.41 -6.74 14.84
C GLN A 53 18.33 -6.53 13.78
N PRO A 54 18.64 -5.86 12.66
CA PRO A 54 17.68 -5.70 11.57
C PRO A 54 17.31 -7.07 11.01
N THR A 55 16.02 -7.29 10.83
CA THR A 55 15.48 -8.49 10.18
C THR A 55 16.00 -8.57 8.76
N LYS A 56 16.50 -9.75 8.36
CA LYS A 56 16.88 -10.04 6.97
C LYS A 56 15.63 -10.47 6.20
N PHE A 57 15.51 -10.05 4.94
CA PHE A 57 14.47 -10.57 4.05
C PHE A 57 14.74 -12.02 3.66
N GLU A 58 13.67 -12.72 3.31
CA GLU A 58 13.72 -14.06 2.74
C GLU A 58 14.49 -14.02 1.40
N GLU A 59 15.32 -15.02 1.13
CA GLU A 59 16.32 -14.99 0.03
C GLU A 59 15.85 -15.63 -1.27
N THR A 60 14.81 -16.45 -1.22
CA THR A 60 14.38 -17.29 -2.35
C THR A 60 13.25 -16.68 -3.17
N MET A 61 12.44 -15.80 -2.57
CA MET A 61 11.34 -15.13 -3.26
C MET A 61 11.85 -14.02 -4.18
N THR A 62 11.75 -14.28 -5.48
CA THR A 62 12.09 -13.33 -6.55
C THR A 62 10.87 -12.52 -6.97
N LEU A 63 11.09 -11.35 -7.60
CA LEU A 63 10.02 -10.56 -8.20
C LEU A 63 9.23 -11.33 -9.27
N GLU A 64 9.88 -12.21 -10.04
CA GLU A 64 9.17 -13.06 -11.01
C GLU A 64 8.29 -14.11 -10.33
N SER A 65 8.81 -14.77 -9.29
CA SER A 65 7.99 -15.72 -8.51
C SER A 65 6.81 -15.03 -7.82
N LEU A 66 7.00 -13.78 -7.38
CA LEU A 66 5.93 -12.96 -6.80
C LEU A 66 4.89 -12.58 -7.86
N ARG A 67 5.33 -12.05 -9.01
CA ARG A 67 4.47 -11.72 -10.15
C ARG A 67 3.61 -12.91 -10.55
N LYS A 68 4.22 -14.09 -10.71
CA LYS A 68 3.52 -15.33 -11.03
C LYS A 68 2.49 -15.70 -9.96
N ARG A 69 2.87 -15.68 -8.68
CA ARG A 69 1.96 -16.01 -7.58
C ARG A 69 0.75 -15.08 -7.50
N ILE A 70 0.94 -13.78 -7.75
CA ILE A 70 -0.17 -12.82 -7.78
C ILE A 70 -1.05 -13.02 -9.02
N ALA A 71 -0.45 -13.28 -10.19
CA ALA A 71 -1.20 -13.58 -11.40
C ALA A 71 -2.06 -14.84 -11.24
N ASP A 72 -1.46 -15.94 -10.75
CA ASP A 72 -2.16 -17.19 -10.46
C ASP A 72 -3.31 -16.95 -9.44
N PHE A 73 -3.08 -16.14 -8.39
CA PHE A 73 -4.11 -15.77 -7.41
C PHE A 73 -5.29 -14.99 -8.01
N ALA A 74 -5.03 -14.10 -8.97
CA ALA A 74 -6.04 -13.33 -9.67
C ALA A 74 -6.83 -14.18 -10.68
N ASP A 75 -6.15 -15.10 -11.38
CA ASP A 75 -6.76 -16.03 -12.31
C ASP A 75 -7.74 -16.98 -11.59
N GLU A 76 -7.36 -17.51 -10.42
CA GLU A 76 -8.24 -18.37 -9.60
C GLU A 76 -9.57 -17.71 -9.18
N ARG A 77 -9.64 -16.39 -9.20
CA ARG A 77 -10.80 -15.61 -8.76
C ARG A 77 -11.54 -14.96 -9.91
N ASP A 78 -11.18 -15.29 -11.15
CA ASP A 78 -11.74 -14.70 -12.36
C ASP A 78 -11.61 -13.16 -12.38
N TRP A 79 -10.61 -12.63 -11.66
CA TRP A 79 -10.39 -11.18 -11.55
C TRP A 79 -9.85 -10.56 -12.83
N ASN A 80 -9.23 -11.39 -13.67
CA ASN A 80 -8.82 -11.02 -15.01
C ASN A 80 -9.98 -11.12 -16.03
N GLU A 81 -11.18 -11.56 -15.62
CA GLU A 81 -12.31 -11.66 -16.53
C GLU A 81 -12.93 -10.29 -16.85
N VAL A 82 -13.14 -10.09 -18.15
CA VAL A 82 -13.89 -8.97 -18.71
C VAL A 82 -15.37 -9.30 -18.61
N LEU A 83 -15.96 -9.16 -17.42
CA LEU A 83 -17.41 -9.25 -17.29
C LEU A 83 -18.03 -7.96 -17.85
N TYR A 84 -18.83 -8.06 -18.91
CA TYR A 84 -19.56 -6.94 -19.52
C TYR A 84 -18.70 -5.71 -19.87
N GLN A 85 -17.61 -5.91 -20.63
CA GLN A 85 -16.83 -4.82 -21.23
C GLN A 85 -16.07 -3.91 -20.23
N TYR A 86 -16.05 -4.24 -18.94
CA TYR A 86 -15.26 -3.55 -17.93
C TYR A 86 -14.04 -4.40 -17.55
N ASP A 87 -12.84 -3.98 -17.98
CA ASP A 87 -11.58 -4.51 -17.47
C ASP A 87 -11.33 -3.88 -16.09
N PHE A 88 -11.51 -4.64 -15.02
CA PHE A 88 -11.24 -4.15 -13.66
C PHE A 88 -9.73 -3.93 -13.43
N HIS A 89 -8.88 -4.57 -14.22
CA HIS A 89 -7.42 -4.53 -14.12
C HIS A 89 -6.76 -3.67 -15.21
N THR A 90 -7.39 -2.56 -15.61
CA THR A 90 -6.69 -1.57 -16.43
C THR A 90 -5.51 -0.96 -15.65
N PRO A 91 -4.42 -0.52 -16.34
CA PRO A 91 -3.31 0.19 -15.68
C PRO A 91 -3.76 1.39 -14.83
N ARG A 92 -4.81 2.09 -15.26
CA ARG A 92 -5.39 3.21 -14.52
C ARG A 92 -5.99 2.74 -13.18
N ASN A 93 -6.79 1.68 -13.18
CA ASN A 93 -7.42 1.18 -11.97
C ASN A 93 -6.38 0.62 -11.00
N LEU A 94 -5.38 -0.10 -11.51
CA LEU A 94 -4.25 -0.60 -10.72
C LEU A 94 -3.46 0.54 -10.06
N LEU A 95 -3.23 1.64 -10.78
CA LEU A 95 -2.58 2.82 -10.22
C LEU A 95 -3.44 3.50 -9.13
N LEU A 96 -4.77 3.55 -9.31
CA LEU A 96 -5.67 4.11 -8.30
C LEU A 96 -5.71 3.23 -7.04
N ALA A 97 -5.76 1.91 -7.19
CA ALA A 97 -5.67 0.97 -6.07
C ALA A 97 -4.34 1.12 -5.33
N LEU A 98 -3.21 1.13 -6.05
CA LEU A 98 -1.88 1.40 -5.46
C LEU A 98 -1.85 2.71 -4.66
N THR A 99 -2.52 3.75 -5.15
CA THR A 99 -2.59 5.04 -4.44
C THR A 99 -3.42 4.95 -3.17
N GLY A 100 -4.48 4.13 -3.17
CA GLY A 100 -5.27 3.80 -1.98
C GLY A 100 -4.43 3.15 -0.90
N GLU A 101 -3.71 2.07 -1.24
CA GLU A 101 -2.84 1.35 -0.29
C GLU A 101 -1.70 2.23 0.25
N VAL A 102 -1.15 3.13 -0.57
CA VAL A 102 -0.18 4.12 -0.09
C VAL A 102 -0.82 5.07 0.93
N GLY A 103 -2.10 5.40 0.75
CA GLY A 103 -2.90 6.15 1.70
C GLY A 103 -3.06 5.42 3.03
N GLU A 104 -3.49 4.15 3.00
CA GLU A 104 -3.63 3.29 4.19
C GLU A 104 -2.29 3.15 4.93
N LEU A 105 -1.20 2.92 4.19
CA LEU A 105 0.15 2.94 4.73
C LEU A 105 0.49 4.28 5.41
N CYS A 106 0.08 5.42 4.85
CA CYS A 106 0.29 6.73 5.47
C CYS A 106 -0.51 6.88 6.77
N GLU A 107 -1.72 6.33 6.85
CA GLU A 107 -2.56 6.40 8.05
C GLU A 107 -1.92 5.76 9.28
N ILE A 108 -1.09 4.72 9.08
CA ILE A 108 -0.32 4.09 10.15
C ILE A 108 0.64 5.10 10.81
N PHE A 109 1.23 5.99 10.02
CA PHE A 109 2.25 6.94 10.48
C PHE A 109 1.68 8.31 10.84
N GLN A 110 0.48 8.67 10.41
CA GLN A 110 -0.05 10.04 10.48
C GLN A 110 -0.03 10.67 11.89
N TRP A 111 -0.17 9.87 12.95
CA TRP A 111 -0.18 10.32 14.35
C TRP A 111 1.06 9.91 15.15
N LYS A 112 2.00 9.20 14.52
CA LYS A 112 3.30 8.89 15.11
C LYS A 112 4.17 10.12 14.83
N GLY A 113 4.73 10.77 15.86
CA GLY A 113 5.58 11.97 15.69
C GLY A 113 6.87 11.69 14.91
N GLU A 114 8.04 12.19 15.35
CA GLU A 114 9.31 11.77 14.74
C GLU A 114 9.57 10.27 15.00
N CYS A 115 9.09 9.40 14.10
CA CYS A 115 9.26 7.96 14.19
C CYS A 115 10.63 7.58 13.62
N LYS A 116 11.67 7.62 14.46
CA LYS A 116 13.03 7.22 14.08
C LYS A 116 13.18 5.69 13.98
N THR A 117 12.38 4.96 14.75
CA THR A 117 12.33 3.50 14.76
C THR A 117 10.90 3.02 15.04
N VAL A 118 10.60 1.79 14.61
CA VAL A 118 9.35 1.08 14.92
C VAL A 118 9.56 0.01 16.02
N THR A 119 10.65 0.09 16.79
CA THR A 119 11.01 -0.91 17.79
C THR A 119 9.94 -1.06 18.86
N ASP A 120 9.34 0.06 19.26
CA ASP A 120 8.42 0.18 20.38
C ASP A 120 6.95 -0.06 19.96
N TRP A 121 6.73 -0.41 18.69
CA TRP A 121 5.41 -0.68 18.15
C TRP A 121 4.89 -2.02 18.66
N SER A 122 3.57 -2.07 18.86
CA SER A 122 2.87 -3.30 19.23
C SER A 122 3.03 -4.37 18.14
N ALA A 123 2.85 -5.64 18.49
CA ALA A 123 2.88 -6.72 17.49
C ALA A 123 1.82 -6.50 16.40
N LYS A 124 0.64 -6.01 16.80
CA LYS A 124 -0.46 -5.68 15.88
C LYS A 124 -0.12 -4.51 14.95
N ASP A 125 0.55 -3.47 15.46
CA ASP A 125 0.99 -2.33 14.65
C ASP A 125 2.02 -2.79 13.59
N LYS A 126 2.91 -3.72 13.95
CA LYS A 126 3.91 -4.28 13.02
C LYS A 126 3.30 -5.21 11.98
N GLU A 127 2.29 -5.99 12.36
CA GLU A 127 1.51 -6.83 11.46
C GLU A 127 0.78 -5.97 10.43
N HIS A 128 0.02 -4.99 10.89
CA HIS A 128 -0.70 -4.06 10.03
C HIS A 128 0.25 -3.27 9.10
N LEU A 129 1.40 -2.81 9.60
CA LEU A 129 2.44 -2.24 8.73
C LEU A 129 2.93 -3.21 7.65
N GLY A 130 3.05 -4.49 7.98
CA GLY A 130 3.43 -5.53 7.03
C GLY A 130 2.37 -5.78 5.97
N GLU A 131 1.10 -5.71 6.32
CA GLU A 131 -0.06 -5.83 5.42
C GLU A 131 -0.02 -4.69 4.38
N GLU A 132 -0.04 -3.43 4.83
CA GLU A 132 -0.07 -2.27 3.91
C GLU A 132 1.17 -2.17 3.01
N LEU A 133 2.36 -2.52 3.54
CA LEU A 133 3.58 -2.61 2.72
C LEU A 133 3.47 -3.70 1.65
N SER A 134 2.79 -4.80 1.96
CA SER A 134 2.58 -5.90 1.03
C SER A 134 1.57 -5.51 -0.05
N ASP A 135 0.48 -4.83 0.30
CA ASP A 135 -0.54 -4.39 -0.65
C ASP A 135 0.02 -3.38 -1.66
N VAL A 136 0.82 -2.41 -1.20
CA VAL A 136 1.59 -1.52 -2.07
C VAL A 136 2.47 -2.30 -3.05
N LEU A 137 3.18 -3.33 -2.58
CA LEU A 137 4.04 -4.14 -3.43
C LEU A 137 3.23 -4.97 -4.44
N ILE A 138 2.11 -5.55 -4.02
CA ILE A 138 1.24 -6.37 -4.86
C ILE A 138 0.73 -5.55 -6.05
N TYR A 139 0.16 -4.36 -5.81
CA TYR A 139 -0.34 -3.51 -6.89
C TYR A 139 0.77 -2.94 -7.76
N LEU A 140 1.95 -2.63 -7.19
CA LEU A 140 3.09 -2.20 -8.00
C LEU A 140 3.55 -3.29 -8.98
N VAL A 141 3.66 -4.54 -8.52
CA VAL A 141 4.04 -5.68 -9.36
C VAL A 141 2.98 -5.93 -10.43
N ARG A 142 1.69 -5.89 -10.07
CA ARG A 142 0.58 -6.07 -11.03
C ARG A 142 0.51 -4.96 -12.07
N LEU A 143 0.76 -3.72 -11.67
CA LEU A 143 0.85 -2.60 -12.59
C LEU A 143 2.00 -2.77 -13.59
N ALA A 144 3.18 -3.19 -13.12
CA ALA A 144 4.32 -3.47 -13.98
C ALA A 144 4.04 -4.61 -14.97
N ASP A 145 3.43 -5.72 -14.51
CA ASP A 145 3.01 -6.85 -15.33
C ASP A 145 2.02 -6.43 -16.42
N LYS A 146 0.97 -5.67 -16.06
CA LYS A 146 -0.03 -5.15 -17.02
C LYS A 146 0.55 -4.14 -18.02
N CYS A 147 1.61 -3.44 -17.65
CA CYS A 147 2.29 -2.45 -18.50
C CYS A 147 3.46 -3.03 -19.30
N ASP A 148 3.72 -4.34 -19.21
CA ASP A 148 4.85 -5.03 -19.86
C ASP A 148 6.20 -4.40 -19.49
N VAL A 149 6.39 -4.10 -18.19
CA VAL A 149 7.62 -3.53 -17.65
C VAL A 149 8.39 -4.61 -16.88
N ASP A 150 9.61 -4.91 -17.31
CA ASP A 150 10.59 -5.67 -16.51
C ASP A 150 11.03 -4.83 -15.30
N LEU A 151 10.28 -4.98 -14.21
CA LEU A 151 10.49 -4.25 -12.97
C LEU A 151 11.89 -4.48 -12.35
N PRO A 152 12.42 -5.71 -12.27
CA PRO A 152 13.81 -5.95 -11.86
C PRO A 152 14.83 -5.18 -12.71
N ALA A 153 14.73 -5.22 -14.04
CA ALA A 153 15.66 -4.50 -14.91
C ALA A 153 15.53 -2.98 -14.73
N ALA A 154 14.30 -2.46 -14.69
CA ALA A 154 14.02 -1.05 -14.47
C ALA A 154 14.57 -0.54 -13.12
N LEU A 155 14.45 -1.34 -12.06
CA LEU A 155 15.00 -1.04 -10.73
C LEU A 155 16.53 -0.95 -10.77
N ASN A 156 17.20 -1.95 -11.37
CA ASN A 156 18.66 -1.97 -11.49
C ASN A 156 19.18 -0.74 -12.25
N ASP A 157 18.57 -0.42 -13.38
CA ASP A 157 18.87 0.79 -14.15
C ASP A 157 18.67 2.06 -13.33
N LYS A 158 17.59 2.12 -12.55
CA LYS A 158 17.28 3.28 -11.71
C LYS A 158 18.30 3.46 -10.59
N ILE A 159 18.78 2.39 -9.97
CA ILE A 159 19.84 2.43 -8.95
C ILE A 159 21.13 2.98 -9.55
N ILE A 160 21.54 2.51 -10.73
CA ILE A 160 22.74 3.01 -11.42
C ILE A 160 22.61 4.51 -11.73
N LYS A 161 21.46 4.94 -12.25
CA LYS A 161 21.16 6.35 -12.53
C LYS A 161 21.19 7.19 -11.24
N ASN A 162 20.62 6.68 -10.15
CA ASN A 162 20.64 7.36 -8.84
C ASN A 162 22.06 7.49 -8.28
N GLY A 163 22.89 6.46 -8.39
CA GLY A 163 24.29 6.50 -7.95
C GLY A 163 25.11 7.56 -8.68
N ARG A 164 24.84 7.78 -9.98
CA ARG A 164 25.45 8.88 -10.74
C ARG A 164 24.93 10.25 -10.30
N LYS A 165 23.63 10.36 -10.01
CA LYS A 165 22.99 11.61 -9.55
C LYS A 165 23.41 11.99 -8.13
N TYR A 166 23.70 11.02 -7.27
CA TYR A 166 24.06 11.19 -5.87
C TYR A 166 25.35 10.41 -5.53
N PRO A 167 26.53 10.91 -5.97
CA PRO A 167 27.81 10.26 -5.67
C PRO A 167 28.07 10.16 -4.16
N ALA A 168 28.57 9.01 -3.70
CA ALA A 168 28.72 8.70 -2.27
C ALA A 168 29.68 9.65 -1.54
N ASP A 169 30.74 10.05 -2.21
CA ASP A 169 31.72 11.04 -1.75
C ASP A 169 31.08 12.42 -1.53
N LEU A 170 30.18 12.87 -2.41
CA LEU A 170 29.50 14.15 -2.27
C LEU A 170 28.37 14.13 -1.23
N VAL A 171 27.62 13.02 -1.15
CA VAL A 171 26.52 12.87 -0.17
C VAL A 171 27.06 12.78 1.26
N ARG A 172 28.11 11.98 1.49
CA ARG A 172 28.70 11.81 2.83
C ARG A 172 29.30 13.09 3.39
N VAL A 173 29.94 13.90 2.53
CA VAL A 173 30.52 15.19 2.94
C VAL A 173 29.42 16.19 3.33
N ARG A 174 28.28 16.21 2.63
CA ARG A 174 27.17 17.11 2.98
C ARG A 174 26.62 16.82 4.38
N THR A 175 26.50 15.54 4.77
CA THR A 175 26.06 15.15 6.12
C THR A 175 27.07 15.54 7.21
N GLN A 176 28.37 15.48 6.94
CA GLN A 176 29.41 15.85 7.92
C GLN A 176 29.51 17.36 8.16
N VAL A 177 29.38 18.18 7.11
CA VAL A 177 29.48 19.65 7.24
C VAL A 177 28.29 20.25 7.99
N PHE A 178 27.08 19.70 7.84
CA PHE A 178 25.92 20.17 8.61
C PHE A 178 25.91 19.67 10.06
N GLY A 179 26.53 18.52 10.37
CA GLY A 179 26.66 18.04 11.75
C GLY A 179 27.71 18.80 12.59
N ALA A 180 28.69 19.45 11.94
CA ALA A 180 29.77 20.18 12.61
C ALA A 180 29.44 21.66 12.92
N ASN A 181 28.45 22.25 12.25
CA ASN A 181 28.13 23.68 12.36
C ASN A 181 26.86 23.98 13.18
N SER A 182 26.32 23.01 13.93
CA SER A 182 25.12 23.20 14.78
C SER A 182 25.41 23.34 16.28
N PHE A 183 26.68 23.49 16.66
CA PHE A 183 27.09 23.82 18.03
C PHE A 183 28.09 24.98 17.99
N ASN A 184 27.57 26.20 17.96
CA ASN A 184 28.21 27.41 18.51
C ASN A 184 27.18 28.49 18.73
#